data_AF-A0A0D0D9J2-F1
#
_entry.id   AF-A0A0D0D9J2-F1
#
_cell.length_a   1.000
_cell.length_b   1.000
_cell.length_c   1.000
_cell.angle_alpha   90.00
_cell.angle_beta   90.00
_cell.angle_gamma   90.00
#
_symmetry.space_group_name_H-M   'P 1'
#
loop_
_entity.id
_entity.type
_entity.pdbx_description
1 polymer ?
#
loop_
_entity_poly.entity_id
_entity_poly.type
_entity_poly.pdbx_seq_one_letter_code
_entity_poly.pdbx_strand_id
1 'polypeptide(L)'
;MLTFENHNSGLYHDKFPVCWKVTNFTTQGPYSIKSTYQSQLTFMKPQVDHGSDTIVNASTYKLVNNKTTLTKDNRGVYHFSDVTKGEVGYLQAVNGSPLVEDMEIGRFHKPNSDQGPIPILYFKSISNSAFVKAQFVPILCTYITEQYQEMQIIRAEVDADLARLGPSTTWILTHDKATGKYTTTKGH
;
A
#
# COMPACT_ATOMS: atom_id res chain seq x y z
N MET A 1 -15.04 -1.53 -2.87
CA MET A 1 -14.02 -0.92 -2.00
C MET A 1 -13.11 -2.05 -1.56
N LEU A 2 -11.80 -1.96 -1.79
CA LEU A 2 -10.85 -2.91 -1.23
C LEU A 2 -10.68 -2.53 0.24
N THR A 3 -10.96 -3.46 1.15
CA THR A 3 -10.83 -3.25 2.59
C THR A 3 -9.66 -4.10 3.06
N PHE A 4 -8.72 -3.48 3.77
CA PHE A 4 -7.66 -4.21 4.46
C PHE A 4 -8.29 -4.92 5.66
N GLU A 5 -8.28 -6.25 5.67
CA GLU A 5 -8.70 -7.00 6.85
C GLU A 5 -7.54 -7.16 7.82
N ASN A 6 -7.85 -6.92 9.10
CA ASN A 6 -6.96 -7.10 10.23
C ASN A 6 -7.01 -8.58 10.64
N HIS A 7 -6.18 -9.44 10.05
CA HIS A 7 -5.94 -10.76 10.63
C HIS A 7 -4.83 -10.67 11.69
N ASN A 8 -5.26 -10.45 12.93
CA ASN A 8 -4.42 -10.45 14.12
C ASN A 8 -4.16 -11.90 14.58
N SER A 9 -3.01 -12.46 14.21
CA SER A 9 -2.27 -13.43 15.04
C SER A 9 -0.89 -13.68 14.44
N GLY A 10 0.09 -12.86 14.85
CA GLY A 10 1.49 -13.00 14.46
C GLY A 10 2.21 -11.66 14.45
N LEU A 11 3.21 -11.53 15.31
CA LEU A 11 4.06 -10.34 15.43
C LEU A 11 4.72 -9.99 14.09
N TYR A 12 4.30 -8.86 13.52
CA TYR A 12 4.97 -7.95 12.57
C TYR A 12 6.33 -8.38 11.97
N HIS A 13 6.37 -9.52 11.30
CA HIS A 13 7.44 -9.87 10.38
C HIS A 13 6.78 -10.33 9.06
N ASP A 14 7.01 -9.54 8.02
CA ASP A 14 6.94 -9.95 6.61
C ASP A 14 5.60 -10.03 5.88
N LYS A 15 4.45 -9.71 6.49
CA LYS A 15 3.17 -9.66 5.75
C LYS A 15 2.68 -8.24 5.54
N PHE A 16 2.90 -7.70 4.34
CA PHE A 16 2.21 -6.50 3.88
C PHE A 16 0.69 -6.73 3.92
N PRO A 17 -0.12 -5.70 4.25
CA PRO A 17 -1.55 -5.89 4.42
C PRO A 17 -2.19 -6.29 3.08
N VAL A 18 -2.85 -7.45 3.06
CA VAL A 18 -3.52 -7.99 1.87
C VAL A 18 -4.94 -7.43 1.80
N CYS A 19 -5.34 -6.94 0.63
CA CYS A 19 -6.67 -6.41 0.35
C CYS A 19 -7.46 -7.40 -0.50
N TRP A 20 -8.64 -7.80 -0.05
CA TRP A 20 -9.49 -8.73 -0.77
C TRP A 20 -10.74 -8.03 -1.32
N LYS A 21 -11.19 -8.45 -2.50
CA LYS A 21 -12.52 -8.13 -3.05
C LYS A 21 -13.10 -9.39 -3.65
N VAL A 22 -14.15 -9.91 -3.01
CA VAL A 22 -14.93 -11.03 -3.56
C VAL A 22 -15.99 -10.48 -4.51
N THR A 23 -16.18 -11.11 -5.66
CA THR A 23 -17.24 -10.78 -6.62
C THR A 23 -17.75 -12.05 -7.26
N ASN A 24 -19.08 -12.19 -7.31
CA ASN A 24 -19.73 -13.37 -7.87
C ASN A 24 -19.93 -13.20 -9.38
N PHE A 25 -19.61 -14.23 -10.14
CA PHE A 25 -19.96 -14.36 -11.55
C PHE A 25 -21.11 -15.35 -11.69
N THR A 26 -22.08 -15.08 -12.57
CA THR A 26 -23.13 -16.07 -12.86
C THR A 26 -22.76 -16.90 -14.09
N THR A 27 -23.50 -17.98 -14.33
CA THR A 27 -23.16 -19.02 -15.31
C THR A 27 -23.13 -18.56 -16.77
N GLN A 28 -23.76 -17.42 -17.11
CA GLN A 28 -23.83 -16.91 -18.49
C GLN A 28 -23.87 -15.39 -18.56
N GLY A 29 -23.28 -14.79 -19.60
CA GLY A 29 -23.34 -13.35 -19.88
C GLY A 29 -21.96 -12.66 -19.86
N PRO A 30 -21.87 -11.42 -20.37
CA PRO A 30 -20.65 -10.64 -20.28
C PRO A 30 -20.48 -10.08 -18.86
N TYR A 31 -19.35 -10.40 -18.22
CA TYR A 31 -19.01 -9.88 -16.90
C TYR A 31 -17.73 -9.07 -16.96
N SER A 32 -17.70 -7.98 -16.19
CA SER A 32 -16.48 -7.22 -15.95
C SER A 32 -16.37 -6.89 -14.47
N ILE A 33 -15.15 -6.95 -13.95
CA ILE A 33 -14.81 -6.45 -12.63
C ILE A 33 -13.86 -5.27 -12.80
N LYS A 34 -14.25 -4.12 -12.24
CA LYS A 34 -13.35 -2.99 -12.06
C LYS A 34 -12.89 -2.95 -10.61
N SER A 35 -11.58 -2.90 -10.42
CA SER A 35 -10.96 -2.64 -9.12
C SER A 35 -10.06 -1.42 -9.24
N THR A 36 -10.15 -0.53 -8.26
CA THR A 36 -9.27 0.63 -8.15
C THR A 36 -8.49 0.45 -6.87
N TYR A 37 -7.16 0.35 -6.99
CA TYR A 37 -6.26 0.36 -5.85
C TYR A 37 -5.73 1.78 -5.64
N GLN A 38 -5.88 2.30 -4.43
CA GLN A 38 -5.28 3.56 -4.02
C GLN A 38 -4.37 3.27 -2.83
N SER A 39 -3.07 3.59 -2.96
CA SER A 39 -2.15 3.51 -1.83
C SER A 39 -2.65 4.41 -0.70
N GLN A 40 -2.69 3.85 0.52
CA GLN A 40 -3.06 4.58 1.73
C GLN A 40 -1.83 4.92 2.58
N LEU A 41 -0.63 4.60 2.09
CA LEU A 41 0.61 4.78 2.81
C LEU A 41 1.08 6.22 2.75
N THR A 42 1.64 6.67 3.87
CA THR A 42 2.19 8.01 4.02
C THR A 42 3.59 7.96 4.59
N PHE A 43 4.41 8.94 4.22
CA PHE A 43 5.49 9.38 5.10
C PHE A 43 5.01 10.53 5.96
N MET A 44 5.45 10.57 7.21
CA MET A 44 5.06 11.59 8.17
C MET A 44 6.30 12.11 8.90
N LYS A 45 6.24 13.39 9.29
CA LYS A 45 7.14 13.96 10.29
C LYS A 45 6.40 13.95 11.63
N PRO A 46 6.87 13.20 12.63
CA PRO A 46 6.23 13.21 13.94
C PRO A 46 6.51 14.49 14.72
N GLN A 47 5.53 14.85 15.55
CA GLN A 47 5.69 15.64 16.75
C GLN A 47 5.84 14.67 17.92
N VAL A 48 7.03 14.66 18.50
CA VAL A 48 7.36 13.81 19.65
C VAL A 48 7.42 14.70 20.87
N ASP A 49 6.71 14.30 21.92
CA ASP A 49 6.93 14.85 23.25
C ASP A 49 8.18 14.19 23.83
N HIS A 50 9.28 14.95 23.87
CA HIS A 50 10.57 14.47 24.37
C HIS A 50 10.58 14.19 25.88
N GLY A 51 9.58 14.65 26.64
CA GLY A 51 9.44 14.30 28.06
C GLY A 51 8.88 12.90 28.29
N SER A 52 8.10 12.38 27.33
CA SER A 52 7.39 11.10 27.42
C SER A 52 7.75 10.11 26.32
N ASP A 53 8.67 10.45 25.42
CA ASP A 53 9.03 9.69 24.21
C ASP A 53 7.80 9.27 23.37
N THR A 54 6.72 10.05 23.46
CA THR A 54 5.42 9.72 22.85
C THR A 54 5.18 10.57 21.61
N ILE A 55 4.76 9.92 20.52
CA ILE A 55 4.29 10.62 19.31
C ILE A 55 2.91 11.19 19.62
N VAL A 56 2.79 12.52 19.64
CA VAL A 56 1.53 13.19 19.97
C VAL A 56 0.71 13.54 18.73
N ASN A 57 1.38 13.77 17.59
CA ASN A 57 0.72 14.00 16.29
C ASN A 57 1.73 13.92 15.12
N ALA A 58 1.26 13.98 13.89
CA ALA A 58 2.08 14.29 12.72
C ALA A 58 2.17 15.81 12.51
N SER A 59 3.37 16.38 12.43
CA SER A 59 3.55 17.80 12.05
C SER A 59 3.25 18.05 10.58
N THR A 60 3.52 17.05 9.73
CA THR A 60 3.19 17.06 8.31
C THR A 60 3.20 15.62 7.79
N TYR A 61 2.50 15.37 6.68
CA TYR A 61 2.45 14.06 6.04
C TYR A 61 2.28 14.18 4.53
N LYS A 62 2.65 13.12 3.81
CA LYS A 62 2.45 13.00 2.36
C LYS A 62 2.01 11.58 2.03
N LEU A 63 0.93 11.47 1.26
CA LEU A 63 0.59 10.21 0.58
C LEU A 63 1.68 9.86 -0.40
N VAL A 64 2.18 8.63 -0.33
CA VAL A 64 3.29 8.19 -1.15
C VAL A 64 2.97 6.90 -1.90
N ASN A 65 3.37 6.91 -3.16
CA ASN A 65 3.48 5.74 -4.02
C ASN A 65 4.90 5.58 -4.59
N ASN A 66 5.83 6.46 -4.19
CA ASN A 66 7.22 6.45 -4.65
C ASN A 66 8.15 7.25 -3.72
N LYS A 67 8.93 8.21 -4.24
CA LYS A 67 9.93 8.99 -3.49
C LYS A 67 9.45 10.40 -3.13
N THR A 68 9.71 10.85 -1.91
CA THR A 68 9.52 12.24 -1.46
C THR A 68 10.74 12.71 -0.65
N THR A 69 10.81 14.01 -0.37
CA THR A 69 11.85 14.63 0.45
C THR A 69 11.21 15.48 1.53
N LEU A 70 11.58 15.27 2.79
CA LEU A 70 11.24 16.16 3.90
C LEU A 70 12.18 17.36 3.87
N THR A 71 11.64 18.57 3.92
CA THR A 71 12.40 19.81 4.09
C THR A 71 11.81 20.64 5.22
N LYS A 72 12.60 21.57 5.73
CA LYS A 72 12.17 22.59 6.68
C LYS A 72 12.41 23.96 6.06
N ASP A 73 11.37 24.77 5.98
CA ASP A 73 11.49 26.11 5.41
C ASP A 73 12.14 27.11 6.38
N ASN A 74 12.41 28.32 5.90
CA ASN A 74 13.02 29.39 6.69
C ASN A 74 12.14 29.89 7.85
N ARG A 75 10.87 29.48 7.92
CA ARG A 75 9.93 29.76 9.01
C ARG A 75 9.87 28.60 10.02
N GLY A 76 10.65 27.55 9.81
CA GLY A 76 10.69 26.37 10.66
C GLY A 76 9.55 25.38 10.40
N VAL A 77 8.79 25.53 9.32
CA VAL A 77 7.68 24.64 8.98
C VAL A 77 8.19 23.48 8.13
N TYR A 78 7.76 22.26 8.46
CA TYR A 78 8.13 21.05 7.74
C TYR A 78 7.21 20.80 6.56
N HIS A 79 7.81 20.42 5.42
CA HIS A 79 7.11 20.11 4.18
C HIS A 79 7.65 18.83 3.57
N PHE A 80 6.77 18.02 3.01
CA PHE A 80 7.18 16.97 2.09
C PHE A 80 7.00 17.47 0.65
N SER A 81 8.02 17.25 -0.18
CA SER A 81 7.94 17.54 -1.60
C SER A 81 6.83 16.73 -2.29
N ASP A 82 6.46 17.15 -3.49
CA ASP A 82 5.71 16.27 -4.38
C ASP A 82 6.45 14.97 -4.66
N VAL A 83 5.68 13.93 -4.94
CA VAL A 83 6.23 12.60 -5.17
C VAL A 83 6.95 12.59 -6.52
N THR A 84 8.19 12.13 -6.50
CA THR A 84 9.04 11.98 -7.68
C THR A 84 9.32 10.51 -7.96
N LYS A 85 9.82 10.23 -9.17
CA LYS A 85 10.21 8.87 -9.55
C LYS A 85 11.40 8.42 -8.72
N GLY A 86 11.23 7.33 -7.98
CA GLY A 86 12.26 6.60 -7.25
C GLY A 86 12.44 5.20 -7.81
N GLU A 87 12.94 4.31 -6.96
CA GLU A 87 13.21 2.92 -7.30
C GLU A 87 11.93 2.09 -7.37
N VAL A 88 11.81 1.26 -8.40
CA VAL A 88 10.64 0.39 -8.58
C VAL A 88 10.53 -0.58 -7.40
N GLY A 89 9.32 -0.72 -6.84
CA GLY A 89 9.05 -1.62 -5.71
C GLY A 89 9.43 -1.05 -4.34
N TYR A 90 9.82 0.22 -4.26
CA TYR A 90 10.17 0.87 -2.99
C TYR A 90 9.50 2.24 -2.83
N LEU A 91 9.15 2.55 -1.59
CA LEU A 91 8.83 3.88 -1.12
C LEU A 91 10.06 4.48 -0.45
N GLN A 92 10.32 5.76 -0.69
CA GLN A 92 11.49 6.43 -0.11
C GLN A 92 11.14 7.83 0.39
N ALA A 93 11.62 8.18 1.58
CA ALA A 93 11.65 9.56 2.07
C ALA A 93 13.09 9.95 2.38
N VAL A 94 13.54 11.06 1.82
CA VAL A 94 14.88 11.61 2.06
C VAL A 94 14.79 12.76 3.06
N ASN A 95 15.71 12.84 4.01
CA ASN A 95 15.86 14.03 4.84
C ASN A 95 16.62 15.10 4.06
N GLY A 96 15.90 16.08 3.53
CA GLY A 96 16.47 17.29 2.92
C GLY A 96 16.69 18.44 3.89
N SER A 97 16.32 18.29 5.16
CA SER A 97 16.54 19.31 6.20
C SER A 97 18.02 19.33 6.61
N PRO A 98 18.58 20.51 6.96
CA PRO A 98 19.99 20.60 7.36
C PRO A 98 20.30 19.89 8.69
N LEU A 99 19.27 19.58 9.48
CA LEU A 99 19.38 18.90 10.76
C LEU A 99 19.01 17.42 10.64
N VAL A 100 19.39 16.68 11.67
CA VAL A 100 18.91 15.31 11.91
C VAL A 100 17.41 15.37 12.23
N GLU A 101 16.62 14.52 11.59
CA GLU A 101 15.17 14.49 11.74
C GLU A 101 14.65 13.07 11.97
N ASP A 102 13.50 12.97 12.63
CA ASP A 102 12.76 11.72 12.72
C ASP A 102 11.74 11.64 11.57
N MET A 103 11.40 10.44 11.12
CA MET A 103 10.33 10.21 10.15
C MET A 103 9.53 8.96 10.49
N GLU A 104 8.34 8.87 9.93
CA GLU A 104 7.44 7.75 10.12
C GLU A 104 6.85 7.28 8.79
N ILE A 105 6.47 6.01 8.77
CA ILE A 105 5.52 5.48 7.80
C ILE A 105 4.17 5.33 8.50
N GLY A 106 3.14 5.87 7.87
CA GLY A 106 1.77 5.78 8.34
C GLY A 106 0.82 5.15 7.32
N ARG A 107 -0.42 4.97 7.76
CA ARG A 107 -1.55 4.69 6.88
C ARG A 107 -2.76 5.54 7.22
N PHE A 108 -3.54 5.88 6.21
CA PHE A 108 -4.92 6.29 6.41
C PHE A 108 -5.83 5.09 6.63
N HIS A 109 -6.78 5.20 7.56
CA HIS A 109 -7.91 4.25 7.62
C HIS A 109 -8.85 4.47 6.41
N LYS A 110 -9.07 5.74 6.06
CA LYS A 110 -9.81 6.18 4.88
C LYS A 110 -9.08 7.38 4.26
N PRO A 111 -8.59 7.29 3.01
CA PRO A 111 -7.99 8.43 2.32
C PRO A 111 -8.98 9.58 2.23
N ASN A 112 -8.50 10.83 2.37
CA ASN A 112 -9.30 12.05 2.30
C ASN A 112 -10.40 12.16 3.37
N SER A 113 -10.26 11.50 4.52
CA SER A 113 -11.06 11.80 5.70
C SER A 113 -10.41 12.92 6.51
N ASP A 114 -11.18 13.52 7.43
CA ASP A 114 -10.66 14.50 8.39
C ASP A 114 -9.73 13.87 9.44
N GLN A 115 -9.62 12.53 9.45
CA GLN A 115 -8.72 11.81 10.33
C GLN A 115 -7.33 11.72 9.70
N GLY A 116 -6.33 12.20 10.42
CA GLY A 116 -4.92 12.08 10.03
C GLY A 116 -4.46 10.62 9.90
N PRO A 117 -3.31 10.40 9.25
CA PRO A 117 -2.71 9.08 9.17
C PRO A 117 -2.27 8.56 10.55
N ILE A 118 -2.34 7.25 10.72
CA ILE A 118 -1.91 6.55 11.94
C ILE A 118 -0.49 6.02 11.73
N PRO A 119 0.44 6.25 12.67
CA PRO A 119 1.81 5.72 12.60
C PRO A 119 1.83 4.20 12.64
N ILE A 120 2.68 3.61 11.79
CA ILE A 120 2.96 2.17 11.74
C ILE A 120 4.42 1.90 12.10
N LEU A 121 5.34 2.66 11.50
CA LEU A 121 6.78 2.55 11.73
C LEU A 121 7.35 3.94 12.00
N TYR A 122 8.30 4.01 12.92
CA TYR A 122 8.95 5.24 13.34
C TYR A 122 10.47 5.06 13.30
N PHE A 123 11.16 6.05 12.75
CA PHE A 123 12.59 6.05 12.48
C PHE A 123 13.22 7.27 13.14
N LYS A 124 14.08 7.04 14.14
CA LYS A 124 14.82 8.10 14.83
C LYS A 124 16.06 8.53 14.05
N SER A 125 16.43 9.79 14.21
CA SER A 125 17.77 10.30 13.92
C SER A 125 18.27 10.07 12.49
N ILE A 126 17.44 10.41 11.50
CA ILE A 126 17.80 10.36 10.09
C ILE A 126 18.63 11.59 9.75
N SER A 127 19.93 11.39 9.48
CA SER A 127 20.86 12.47 9.12
C SER A 127 20.46 13.20 7.82
N ASN A 128 20.98 14.41 7.63
CA ASN A 128 20.84 15.12 6.36
C ASN A 128 21.27 14.23 5.19
N SER A 129 20.49 14.25 4.12
CA SER A 129 20.65 13.43 2.90
C SER A 129 20.51 11.92 3.09
N ALA A 130 20.35 11.42 4.33
CA ALA A 130 19.97 10.04 4.57
C ALA A 130 18.47 9.83 4.25
N PHE A 131 18.05 8.56 4.19
CA PHE A 131 16.70 8.22 3.76
C PHE A 131 16.13 7.04 4.52
N VAL A 132 14.80 7.04 4.61
CA VAL A 132 14.00 5.85 4.95
C VAL A 132 13.56 5.22 3.64
N LYS A 133 13.77 3.91 3.51
CA LYS A 133 13.34 3.12 2.35
C LYS A 133 12.55 1.92 2.86
N ALA A 134 11.34 1.75 2.33
CA ALA A 134 10.50 0.61 2.62
C ALA A 134 10.16 -0.09 1.31
N GLN A 135 10.32 -1.42 1.28
CA GLN A 135 9.83 -2.20 0.16
C GLN A 135 8.31 -2.07 0.12
N PHE A 136 7.74 -1.86 -1.04
CA PHE A 136 6.30 -1.87 -1.22
C PHE A 136 5.96 -2.42 -2.60
N VAL A 137 5.54 -3.68 -2.62
CA VAL A 137 5.09 -4.38 -3.81
C VAL A 137 3.62 -4.74 -3.57
N PRO A 138 2.66 -3.90 -3.99
CA PRO A 138 1.27 -4.25 -3.89
C PRO A 138 1.01 -5.42 -4.85
N ILE A 139 0.79 -6.61 -4.32
CA ILE A 139 0.42 -7.77 -5.12
C ILE A 139 -1.10 -7.81 -5.21
N LEU A 140 -1.63 -7.81 -6.44
CA LEU A 140 -3.02 -8.18 -6.68
C LEU A 140 -3.05 -9.68 -6.88
N CYS A 141 -3.62 -10.37 -5.90
CA CYS A 141 -4.00 -11.75 -6.03
C CYS A 141 -5.47 -11.80 -6.46
N THR A 142 -5.74 -12.40 -7.63
CA THR A 142 -7.13 -12.68 -8.05
C THR A 142 -7.35 -14.17 -7.97
N TYR A 143 -8.45 -14.56 -7.33
CA TYR A 143 -8.82 -15.95 -7.17
C TYR A 143 -10.20 -16.20 -7.73
N ILE A 144 -10.37 -17.37 -8.31
CA ILE A 144 -11.61 -17.80 -8.93
C ILE A 144 -11.97 -19.14 -8.35
N THR A 145 -13.16 -19.22 -7.77
CA THR A 145 -13.69 -20.44 -7.19
C THR A 145 -15.17 -20.56 -7.51
N GLU A 146 -15.60 -21.77 -7.81
CA GLU A 146 -17.01 -22.13 -7.71
C GLU A 146 -17.29 -22.38 -6.22
N GLN A 147 -18.36 -21.78 -5.68
CA GLN A 147 -18.86 -22.02 -4.32
C GLN A 147 -17.89 -21.63 -3.18
N TYR A 148 -17.36 -20.40 -3.19
CA TYR A 148 -16.53 -19.89 -2.08
C TYR A 148 -17.22 -20.10 -0.73
N GLN A 149 -16.59 -20.88 0.15
CA GLN A 149 -16.88 -20.89 1.58
C GLN A 149 -15.77 -20.15 2.31
N GLU A 150 -16.15 -19.32 3.28
CA GLU A 150 -15.20 -18.65 4.16
C GLU A 150 -14.30 -19.71 4.84
N MET A 151 -12.97 -19.54 4.76
CA MET A 151 -11.91 -20.50 5.16
C MET A 151 -11.59 -21.67 4.20
N GLN A 152 -12.19 -21.75 3.02
CA GLN A 152 -11.85 -22.80 2.05
C GLN A 152 -10.51 -22.54 1.35
N ILE A 153 -9.70 -23.58 1.18
CA ILE A 153 -8.41 -23.51 0.45
C ILE A 153 -8.69 -23.19 -1.02
N ILE A 154 -8.17 -22.06 -1.47
CA ILE A 154 -8.37 -21.55 -2.83
C ILE A 154 -7.45 -22.29 -3.81
N ARG A 155 -8.02 -22.79 -4.92
CA ARG A 155 -7.34 -23.74 -5.83
C ARG A 155 -6.70 -23.12 -7.08
N ALA A 156 -7.01 -21.86 -7.39
CA ALA A 156 -6.47 -21.16 -8.56
C ALA A 156 -6.07 -19.73 -8.17
N GLU A 157 -4.79 -19.43 -8.28
CA GLU A 157 -4.18 -18.16 -7.93
C GLU A 157 -3.64 -17.46 -9.17
N VAL A 158 -3.86 -16.16 -9.22
CA VAL A 158 -3.29 -15.26 -10.22
C VAL A 158 -2.58 -14.16 -9.48
N ASP A 159 -1.24 -14.22 -9.49
CA ASP A 159 -0.40 -13.20 -8.89
C ASP A 159 0.05 -12.20 -9.94
N ALA A 160 -0.30 -10.93 -9.70
CA ALA A 160 0.18 -9.83 -10.51
C ALA A 160 0.76 -8.74 -9.62
N ASP A 161 1.99 -8.33 -9.92
CA ASP A 161 2.58 -7.12 -9.35
C ASP A 161 1.84 -5.90 -9.91
N LEU A 162 1.01 -5.26 -9.08
CA LEU A 162 0.22 -4.10 -9.48
C LEU A 162 1.10 -2.92 -9.91
N ALA A 163 2.32 -2.82 -9.37
CA ALA A 163 3.24 -1.74 -9.74
C ALA A 163 3.75 -1.87 -11.19
N ARG A 164 3.58 -3.05 -11.81
CA ARG A 164 4.01 -3.35 -13.18
C ARG A 164 2.86 -3.43 -14.18
N LEU A 165 1.62 -3.29 -13.72
CA LEU A 165 0.45 -3.30 -14.59
C LEU A 165 0.27 -1.93 -15.26
N GLY A 166 -0.27 -1.95 -16.49
CA GLY A 166 -0.70 -0.72 -17.14
C GLY A 166 -1.94 -0.13 -16.42
N PRO A 167 -2.26 1.17 -16.62
CA PRO A 167 -3.43 1.81 -16.02
C PRO A 167 -4.77 1.10 -16.30
N SER A 168 -4.81 0.32 -17.38
CA SER A 168 -5.84 -0.68 -17.67
C SER A 168 -5.16 -1.99 -18.01
N THR A 169 -5.61 -3.09 -17.39
CA THR A 169 -5.15 -4.44 -17.72
C THR A 169 -6.35 -5.36 -17.81
N THR A 170 -6.54 -5.99 -18.97
CA THR A 170 -7.58 -6.98 -19.21
C THR A 170 -7.02 -8.37 -18.98
N TRP A 171 -7.80 -9.23 -18.35
CA TRP A 171 -7.48 -10.64 -18.15
C TRP A 171 -8.59 -11.49 -18.74
N ILE A 172 -8.23 -12.49 -19.53
CA ILE A 172 -9.16 -13.46 -20.11
C ILE A 172 -9.15 -14.67 -19.19
N LEU A 173 -10.34 -15.00 -18.64
CA LEU A 173 -10.55 -16.20 -17.86
C LEU A 173 -11.03 -17.33 -18.76
N THR A 174 -10.36 -18.48 -18.70
CA THR A 174 -10.80 -19.71 -19.37
C THR A 174 -11.06 -20.79 -18.33
N HIS A 175 -12.20 -21.48 -18.46
CA HIS A 175 -12.54 -22.65 -17.68
C HIS A 175 -12.46 -23.89 -18.57
N ASP A 176 -11.56 -24.82 -18.22
CA ASP A 176 -11.53 -26.14 -18.83
C ASP A 176 -12.50 -27.07 -18.10
N LYS A 177 -13.64 -27.34 -18.76
CA LYS A 177 -14.69 -28.21 -18.21
C LYS A 177 -14.25 -29.67 -18.03
N ALA A 178 -13.23 -30.13 -18.76
CA ALA A 178 -12.77 -31.51 -18.66
C ALA A 178 -11.89 -31.73 -17.42
N THR A 179 -11.10 -30.72 -17.04
CA THR A 179 -10.18 -30.80 -15.89
C THR A 179 -10.66 -30.02 -14.67
N GLY A 180 -11.71 -29.22 -14.80
CA GLY A 180 -12.19 -28.29 -13.76
C GLY A 180 -11.18 -27.17 -13.45
N LYS A 181 -10.20 -26.95 -14.33
CA LYS A 181 -9.11 -26.00 -14.11
C LYS A 181 -9.46 -24.63 -14.69
N TYR A 182 -9.18 -23.59 -13.91
CA TYR A 182 -9.21 -22.21 -14.39
C TYR A 182 -7.82 -21.76 -14.80
N THR A 183 -7.74 -21.03 -15.90
CA THR A 183 -6.52 -20.33 -16.33
C THR A 183 -6.85 -18.89 -16.68
N THR A 184 -5.91 -18.00 -16.42
CA THR A 184 -6.01 -16.60 -16.83
C THR A 184 -4.84 -16.23 -17.73
N THR A 185 -5.13 -15.51 -18.81
CA THR A 185 -4.12 -14.93 -19.69
C THR A 185 -4.33 -13.43 -19.81
N LYS A 186 -3.25 -12.68 -19.96
CA LYS A 186 -3.33 -11.23 -20.18
C LYS A 186 -3.97 -10.98 -21.56
N GLY A 187 -5.07 -10.23 -21.59
CA GLY A 187 -5.70 -9.76 -22.82
C GLY A 187 -4.90 -8.61 -23.44
N HIS A 188 -4.97 -8.49 -24.76
CA HIS A 188 -4.40 -7.36 -25.51
C HIS A 188 -5.24 -6.09 -25.35
#